data_AF-A0A6A6D0L2-F1
#
_entry.id   AF-A0A6A6D0L2-F1
#
_cell.length_a   1.000
_cell.length_b   1.000
_cell.length_c   1.000
_cell.angle_alpha   90.00
_cell.angle_beta   90.00
_cell.angle_gamma   90.00
#
_symmetry.space_group_name_H-M   'P 1'
#
loop_
_entity.id
_entity.type
_entity.pdbx_description
1 polymer ?
#
loop_
_entity_poly.entity_id
_entity_poly.type
_entity_poly.pdbx_seq_one_letter_code
_entity_poly.pdbx_strand_id
1 'polypeptide(L)'
;MYSGMNGSIMPSAGHYSDMQTLMQNMESLSGWLEQNRQEWAQVQEGIARVERIQGRLAQQGQLPLLNGDTQPVEEPAQPTISQLQTALATANNRLASFERTYQEQIRLQQLYEDTLSDTTDRIRQYCFEQQNHIIAVHQHYTQLLSQARSETIEAQLTHQAWQSSLQRLSEGVRSALKSREEEGLPYKRRIAALKEENRILRAKVGWDPPAESEDEEEGAGAGLDEGRGRVSQGGMHGQE
;
A
#
# COMPACT_ATOMS: atom_id res chain seq x y z
N MET A 1 5.94 -38.82 12.71
CA MET A 1 6.11 -37.40 13.06
C MET A 1 5.45 -36.57 11.97
N TYR A 2 4.18 -36.23 12.14
CA TYR A 2 3.50 -35.27 11.26
C TYR A 2 2.68 -34.35 12.16
N SER A 3 3.26 -33.22 12.49
CA SER A 3 2.61 -32.11 13.17
C SER A 3 3.12 -30.83 12.52
N GLY A 4 2.20 -29.95 12.14
CA GLY A 4 2.53 -28.55 11.86
C GLY A 4 2.42 -28.08 10.41
N MET A 5 1.53 -28.63 9.59
CA MET A 5 1.06 -27.89 8.39
C MET A 5 -0.14 -27.02 8.78
N ASN A 6 0.08 -26.07 9.70
CA ASN A 6 -0.91 -25.04 10.00
C ASN A 6 -0.48 -23.80 9.21
N GLY A 7 -1.16 -23.57 8.09
CA GLY A 7 -0.98 -22.39 7.25
C GLY A 7 -1.39 -21.14 8.03
N SER A 8 -0.46 -20.60 8.82
CA SER A 8 -0.54 -19.23 9.29
C SER A 8 -0.13 -18.35 8.11
N ILE A 9 -1.09 -18.05 7.25
CA ILE A 9 -1.07 -16.83 6.46
C ILE A 9 -0.99 -15.72 7.51
N MET A 10 0.22 -15.17 7.73
CA MET A 10 0.38 -13.98 8.56
C MET A 10 -0.63 -12.95 8.05
N PRO A 11 -1.60 -12.50 8.86
CA PRO A 11 -2.58 -11.55 8.38
C PRO A 11 -1.82 -10.27 8.06
N SER A 12 -2.00 -9.79 6.84
CA SER A 12 -1.41 -8.54 6.35
C SER A 12 -1.53 -7.47 7.42
N ALA A 13 -0.43 -6.76 7.74
CA ALA A 13 -0.38 -5.78 8.83
C ALA A 13 -1.49 -4.71 8.75
N GLY A 14 -2.05 -4.46 7.56
CA GLY A 14 -3.21 -3.60 7.36
C GLY A 14 -4.54 -4.18 7.87
N HIS A 15 -4.71 -5.51 7.86
CA HIS A 15 -5.95 -6.18 8.26
C HIS A 15 -6.25 -6.02 9.75
N TYR A 16 -5.22 -6.04 10.60
CA TYR A 16 -5.39 -5.76 12.03
C TYR A 16 -5.70 -4.27 12.29
N SER A 17 -5.11 -3.35 11.51
CA SER A 17 -5.42 -1.92 11.63
C SER A 17 -6.84 -1.59 11.17
N ASP A 18 -7.32 -2.26 10.12
CA ASP A 18 -8.67 -2.10 9.60
C ASP A 18 -9.70 -2.70 10.57
N MET A 19 -9.43 -3.90 11.10
CA MET A 19 -10.27 -4.54 12.11
C MET A 19 -10.36 -3.70 13.40
N GLN A 20 -9.26 -3.10 13.84
CA GLN A 20 -9.25 -2.16 14.98
C GLN A 20 -10.10 -0.92 14.68
N THR A 21 -10.01 -0.39 13.46
CA THR A 21 -10.78 0.78 13.01
C THR A 21 -12.29 0.46 12.96
N LEU A 22 -12.66 -0.71 12.44
CA LEU A 22 -14.04 -1.19 12.42
C LEU A 22 -14.61 -1.38 13.83
N MET A 23 -13.82 -1.95 14.76
CA MET A 23 -14.23 -2.08 16.16
C MET A 23 -14.46 -0.71 16.81
N GLN A 24 -13.57 0.27 16.60
CA GLN A 24 -13.75 1.63 17.11
C GLN A 24 -14.97 2.31 16.51
N ASN A 25 -15.21 2.15 15.21
CA ASN A 25 -16.40 2.70 14.56
C ASN A 25 -17.69 2.06 15.08
N MET A 26 -17.67 0.74 15.34
CA MET A 26 -18.82 0.04 15.90
C MET A 26 -19.11 0.46 17.34
N GLU A 27 -18.08 0.66 18.16
CA GLU A 27 -18.21 1.18 19.53
C GLU A 27 -18.67 2.63 19.55
N SER A 28 -18.22 3.44 18.59
CA SER A 28 -18.73 4.80 18.41
C SER A 28 -20.22 4.77 18.03
N LEU A 29 -20.60 4.03 16.98
CA LEU A 29 -21.99 3.93 16.53
C LEU A 29 -22.92 3.38 17.62
N SER A 30 -22.47 2.42 18.43
CA SER A 30 -23.26 1.92 19.55
C SER A 30 -23.44 2.98 20.64
N GLY A 31 -22.42 3.79 20.92
CA GLY A 31 -22.52 4.95 21.79
C GLY A 31 -23.52 6.00 21.28
N TRP A 32 -23.48 6.31 19.98
CA TRP A 32 -24.45 7.21 19.35
C TRP A 32 -25.89 6.68 19.42
N LEU A 33 -26.10 5.38 19.21
CA LEU A 33 -27.43 4.75 19.33
C LEU A 33 -27.96 4.80 20.76
N GLU A 34 -27.10 4.55 21.76
CA GLU A 34 -27.49 4.63 23.17
C GLU A 34 -27.85 6.06 23.55
N GLN A 35 -27.07 7.05 23.10
CA GLN A 35 -27.37 8.46 23.29
C GLN A 35 -28.71 8.85 22.64
N ASN A 36 -28.94 8.43 21.39
CA ASN A 36 -30.20 8.71 20.68
C ASN A 36 -31.41 8.13 21.44
N ARG A 37 -31.26 6.94 22.01
CA ARG A 37 -32.31 6.31 22.83
C ARG A 37 -32.58 7.09 24.11
N GLN A 38 -31.55 7.63 24.76
CA GLN A 38 -31.70 8.46 25.96
C GLN A 38 -32.35 9.81 25.64
N GLU A 39 -31.95 10.46 24.55
CA GLU A 39 -32.58 11.70 24.07
C GLU A 39 -34.06 11.46 23.74
N TRP A 40 -34.38 10.35 23.07
CA TRP A 40 -35.76 9.99 22.79
C TRP A 40 -36.58 9.74 24.06
N ALA A 41 -36.00 9.07 25.06
CA ALA A 41 -36.66 8.87 26.36
C ALA A 41 -36.93 10.20 27.09
N GLN A 42 -36.00 11.16 27.01
CA GLN A 42 -36.19 12.51 27.57
C GLN A 42 -37.28 13.29 26.85
N VAL A 43 -37.32 13.22 25.52
CA VAL A 43 -38.39 13.84 24.70
C VAL A 43 -39.74 13.23 25.07
N GLN A 44 -39.82 11.91 25.19
CA GLN A 44 -41.06 11.23 25.57
C GLN A 44 -41.52 11.60 27.00
N GLU A 45 -40.59 11.75 27.95
CA GLU A 45 -40.90 12.25 29.29
C GLU A 45 -41.35 13.72 29.26
N GLY A 46 -40.74 14.54 28.40
CA GLY A 46 -41.15 15.92 28.13
C GLY A 46 -42.58 16.02 27.60
N ILE A 47 -42.92 15.20 26.61
CA ILE A 47 -44.28 15.12 26.04
C ILE A 47 -45.26 14.66 27.12
N ALA A 48 -44.96 13.61 27.89
CA ALA A 48 -45.82 13.14 28.97
C ALA A 48 -46.01 14.17 30.10
N ARG A 49 -45.03 15.05 30.34
CA ARG A 49 -45.16 16.20 31.25
C ARG A 49 -46.09 17.26 30.67
N VAL A 50 -45.94 17.59 29.39
CA VAL A 50 -46.78 18.56 28.68
C VAL A 50 -48.23 18.07 28.62
N GLU A 51 -48.46 16.80 28.28
CA GLU A 51 -49.80 16.19 28.28
C GLU A 51 -50.46 16.19 29.66
N ARG A 52 -49.70 16.02 30.75
CA ARG A 52 -50.25 16.15 32.11
C ARG A 52 -50.64 17.58 32.46
N ILE A 53 -49.89 18.57 31.98
CA ILE A 53 -50.20 20.00 32.19
C ILE A 53 -51.41 20.39 31.33
N GLN A 54 -51.42 19.96 30.07
CA GLN A 54 -52.48 20.25 29.12
C GLN A 54 -53.77 19.51 29.45
N GLY A 55 -53.69 18.26 29.96
CA GLY A 55 -54.81 17.49 30.47
C GLY A 55 -55.44 18.11 31.74
N ARG A 56 -54.64 18.72 32.62
CA ARG A 56 -55.16 19.52 33.74
C ARG A 56 -55.85 20.80 33.27
N LEU A 57 -55.32 21.47 32.25
CA LEU A 57 -55.96 22.65 31.64
C LEU A 57 -57.23 22.32 30.85
N ALA A 58 -57.30 21.14 30.22
CA ALA A 58 -58.43 20.71 29.41
C ALA A 58 -59.56 20.04 30.22
N GLN A 59 -59.25 19.31 31.30
CA GLN A 59 -60.29 18.75 32.19
C GLN A 59 -60.79 19.72 33.26
N GLN A 60 -60.01 20.75 33.61
CA GLN A 60 -60.33 21.66 34.70
C GLN A 60 -60.59 23.08 34.20
N GLY A 61 -61.70 23.25 33.47
CA GLY A 61 -62.33 24.57 33.26
C GLY A 61 -62.96 25.16 34.52
N GLN A 62 -62.49 24.79 35.72
CA GLN A 62 -62.98 25.26 37.01
C GLN A 62 -61.81 25.46 37.98
N LEU A 63 -61.53 26.72 38.30
CA LEU A 63 -60.82 27.08 39.51
C LEU A 63 -61.55 26.42 40.71
N PRO A 64 -60.86 25.81 41.68
CA PRO A 64 -61.51 25.36 42.90
C PRO A 64 -61.96 26.58 43.71
N LEU A 65 -63.24 26.98 43.57
CA LEU A 65 -63.88 27.86 44.53
C LEU A 65 -64.27 27.01 45.75
N LEU A 66 -63.56 27.22 46.84
CA LEU A 66 -64.00 26.81 48.17
C LEU A 66 -65.01 27.86 48.66
N ASN A 67 -66.18 27.38 49.07
CA ASN A 67 -67.38 28.11 49.54
C ASN A 67 -68.30 28.67 48.45
N GLY A 68 -69.50 28.08 48.40
CA GLY A 68 -70.59 28.44 47.52
C GLY A 68 -71.28 29.72 47.96
N ASP A 69 -70.87 30.83 47.37
CA ASP A 69 -71.71 32.00 47.17
C ASP A 69 -72.02 32.11 45.67
N THR A 70 -73.31 32.08 45.34
CA THR A 70 -73.80 32.46 44.01
C THR A 70 -73.62 33.96 43.86
N GLN A 71 -72.40 34.39 43.51
CA GLN A 71 -72.19 35.70 42.92
C GLN A 71 -72.93 35.75 41.58
N PRO A 72 -73.60 36.87 41.24
CA PRO A 72 -74.12 37.05 39.89
C PRO A 72 -72.94 36.86 38.94
N VAL A 73 -73.14 36.08 37.88
CA VAL A 73 -72.19 36.04 36.76
C VAL A 73 -72.18 37.46 36.19
N GLU A 74 -71.26 38.30 36.66
CA GLU A 74 -70.99 39.60 36.07
C GLU A 74 -70.73 39.33 34.58
N GLU A 75 -71.52 39.96 33.71
CA GLU A 75 -71.13 40.07 32.30
C GLU A 75 -69.65 40.50 32.28
N PRO A 76 -68.78 39.85 31.48
CA PRO A 76 -67.39 40.21 31.45
C PRO A 76 -67.33 41.70 31.12
N ALA A 77 -66.88 42.50 32.09
CA ALA A 77 -66.85 43.96 31.98
C ALA A 77 -66.25 44.32 30.63
N GLN A 78 -67.01 45.04 29.79
CA GLN A 78 -66.52 45.40 28.46
C GLN A 78 -65.16 46.09 28.62
N PRO A 79 -64.10 45.57 27.99
CA PRO A 79 -62.76 46.04 28.25
C PRO A 79 -62.70 47.53 27.93
N THR A 80 -62.20 48.31 28.89
CA THR A 80 -62.08 49.75 28.70
C THR A 80 -61.11 50.04 27.57
N ILE A 81 -61.31 51.16 26.86
CA ILE A 81 -60.49 51.53 25.68
C ILE A 81 -58.98 51.52 26.01
N SER A 82 -58.60 51.89 27.24
CA SER A 82 -57.20 51.84 27.71
C SER A 82 -56.67 50.42 27.86
N GLN A 83 -57.47 49.45 28.30
CA GLN A 83 -57.10 48.04 28.39
C GLN A 83 -56.88 47.44 27.00
N LEU A 84 -57.75 47.75 26.04
CA LEU A 84 -57.58 47.35 24.64
C LEU A 84 -56.33 47.96 24.01
N GLN A 85 -56.06 49.25 24.26
CA GLN A 85 -54.84 49.91 23.78
C GLN A 85 -53.56 49.27 24.38
N THR A 86 -53.58 48.91 25.66
CA THR A 86 -52.47 48.23 26.32
C THR A 86 -52.28 46.81 25.78
N ALA A 87 -53.37 46.07 25.56
CA ALA A 87 -53.35 44.75 24.96
C ALA A 87 -52.80 44.78 23.52
N LEU A 88 -53.19 45.79 22.74
CA LEU A 88 -52.68 45.98 21.37
C LEU A 88 -51.20 46.35 21.36
N ALA A 89 -50.76 47.25 22.24
CA ALA A 89 -49.35 47.61 22.36
C ALA A 89 -48.48 46.41 22.78
N THR A 90 -48.96 45.61 23.73
CA THR A 90 -48.24 44.39 24.16
C THR A 90 -48.23 43.32 23.07
N ALA A 91 -49.32 43.13 22.33
CA ALA A 91 -49.36 42.24 21.18
C ALA A 91 -48.38 42.68 20.07
N ASN A 92 -48.35 43.97 19.72
CA ASN A 92 -47.41 44.52 18.73
C ASN A 92 -45.95 44.35 19.16
N ASN A 93 -45.64 44.55 20.44
CA ASN A 93 -44.28 44.32 20.96
C ASN A 93 -43.89 42.83 20.87
N ARG A 94 -44.82 41.91 21.15
CA ARG A 94 -44.59 40.47 20.97
C ARG A 94 -44.40 40.11 19.51
N LEU A 95 -45.21 40.66 18.62
CA LEU A 95 -45.12 40.43 17.17
C LEU A 95 -43.76 40.90 16.64
N ALA A 96 -43.32 42.09 17.02
CA ALA A 96 -41.99 42.60 16.68
C ALA A 96 -40.86 41.74 17.26
N SER A 97 -41.01 41.16 18.46
CA SER A 97 -40.04 40.24 19.02
C SER A 97 -39.97 38.92 18.24
N PHE A 98 -41.12 38.38 17.84
CA PHE A 98 -41.19 37.16 17.04
C PHE A 98 -40.62 37.35 15.65
N GLU A 99 -40.89 38.49 15.00
CA GLU A 99 -40.31 38.84 13.70
C GLU A 99 -38.78 38.89 13.76
N ARG A 100 -38.19 39.49 14.81
CA ARG A 100 -36.73 39.49 15.00
C ARG A 100 -36.18 38.08 15.18
N THR A 101 -36.81 37.26 16.02
CA THR A 101 -36.35 35.88 16.21
C THR A 101 -36.50 35.05 14.94
N TYR A 102 -37.56 35.28 14.16
CA TYR A 102 -37.81 34.58 12.91
C TYR A 102 -36.75 34.95 11.86
N GLN A 103 -36.41 36.23 11.73
CA GLN A 103 -35.34 36.69 10.84
C GLN A 103 -33.97 36.10 11.24
N GLU A 104 -33.67 36.04 12.54
CA GLU A 104 -32.42 35.43 13.02
C GLU A 104 -32.38 33.92 12.73
N GLN A 105 -33.48 33.21 12.92
CA GLN A 105 -33.57 31.77 12.59
C GLN A 105 -33.39 31.52 11.10
N ILE A 106 -34.00 32.34 10.22
CA ILE A 106 -33.78 32.25 8.77
C ILE A 106 -32.30 32.44 8.44
N ARG A 107 -31.67 33.47 9.03
CA ARG A 107 -30.25 33.75 8.80
C ARG A 107 -29.37 32.58 9.24
N LEU A 108 -29.66 32.02 10.40
CA LEU A 108 -28.91 30.88 10.92
C LEU A 108 -29.09 29.64 10.05
N GLN A 109 -30.31 29.39 9.56
CA GLN A 109 -30.59 28.30 8.63
C GLN A 109 -29.79 28.45 7.33
N GLN A 110 -29.74 29.64 6.75
CA GLN A 110 -28.93 29.92 5.56
C GLN A 110 -27.44 29.68 5.81
N LEU A 111 -26.92 30.13 6.96
CA LEU A 111 -25.52 29.91 7.31
C LEU A 111 -25.19 28.41 7.43
N TYR A 112 -26.08 27.62 8.02
CA TYR A 112 -25.91 26.16 8.08
C TYR A 112 -25.97 25.51 6.71
N GLU A 113 -26.91 25.93 5.86
CA GLU A 113 -27.02 25.43 4.49
C GLU A 113 -25.73 25.71 3.70
N ASP A 114 -25.23 26.95 3.74
CA ASP A 114 -23.99 27.35 3.08
C ASP A 114 -22.79 26.56 3.59
N THR A 115 -22.68 26.40 4.91
CA THR A 115 -21.56 25.66 5.53
C THR A 115 -21.64 24.17 5.20
N LEU A 116 -22.84 23.58 5.21
CA LEU A 116 -23.03 22.18 4.81
C LEU A 116 -22.72 21.98 3.33
N SER A 117 -23.06 22.94 2.47
CA SER A 117 -22.69 22.89 1.05
C SER A 117 -21.18 22.94 0.87
N ASP A 118 -20.49 23.92 1.49
CA ASP A 118 -19.02 24.05 1.37
C ASP A 118 -18.29 22.80 1.93
N THR A 119 -18.72 22.30 3.08
CA THR A 119 -18.12 21.08 3.66
C THR A 119 -18.36 19.85 2.79
N THR A 120 -19.55 19.71 2.21
CA THR A 120 -19.87 18.61 1.28
C THR A 120 -19.03 18.70 0.01
N ASP A 121 -18.80 19.89 -0.52
CA ASP A 121 -17.96 20.10 -1.71
C ASP A 121 -16.50 19.77 -1.42
N ARG A 122 -15.98 20.19 -0.26
CA ARG A 122 -14.64 19.83 0.20
C ARG A 122 -14.48 18.32 0.38
N ILE A 123 -15.47 17.64 0.96
CA ILE A 123 -15.44 16.18 1.12
C ILE A 123 -15.44 15.50 -0.25
N ARG A 124 -16.30 15.93 -1.18
CA ARG A 124 -16.34 15.39 -2.55
C ARG A 124 -14.99 15.56 -3.25
N GLN A 125 -14.39 16.74 -3.15
CA GLN A 125 -13.10 17.01 -3.75
C GLN A 125 -11.98 16.16 -3.11
N TYR A 126 -11.94 16.07 -1.78
CA TYR A 126 -10.98 15.24 -1.07
C TYR A 126 -11.10 13.75 -1.46
N CYS A 127 -12.32 13.21 -1.52
CA CYS A 127 -12.55 11.83 -1.93
C CYS A 127 -12.05 11.57 -3.37
N PHE A 128 -12.28 12.52 -4.28
CA PHE A 128 -11.81 12.42 -5.67
C PHE A 128 -10.28 12.48 -5.76
N GLU A 129 -9.64 13.42 -5.06
CA GLU A 129 -8.18 13.55 -5.01
C GLU A 129 -7.54 12.29 -4.41
N GLN A 130 -8.13 11.77 -3.32
CA GLN A 130 -7.65 10.56 -2.68
C GLN A 130 -7.78 9.33 -3.59
N GLN A 131 -8.89 9.20 -4.31
CA GLN A 131 -9.07 8.12 -5.29
C GLN A 131 -8.02 8.20 -6.40
N ASN A 132 -7.75 9.40 -6.92
CA ASN A 132 -6.72 9.62 -7.94
C ASN A 132 -5.32 9.29 -7.42
N HIS A 133 -5.02 9.68 -6.18
CA HIS A 133 -3.75 9.34 -5.55
C HIS A 133 -3.57 7.82 -5.42
N ILE A 134 -4.59 7.10 -4.95
CA ILE A 134 -4.56 5.63 -4.85
C ILE A 134 -4.32 5.00 -6.23
N ILE A 135 -5.03 5.46 -7.26
CA ILE A 135 -4.85 4.99 -8.64
C ILE A 135 -3.42 5.26 -9.12
N ALA A 136 -2.89 6.45 -8.90
CA ALA A 136 -1.53 6.83 -9.29
C ALA A 136 -0.48 5.94 -8.62
N VAL A 137 -0.65 5.65 -7.33
CA VAL A 137 0.22 4.74 -6.58
C VAL A 137 0.18 3.32 -7.17
N HIS A 138 -1.00 2.78 -7.46
CA HIS A 138 -1.12 1.46 -8.07
C HIS A 138 -0.49 1.41 -9.47
N GLN A 139 -0.69 2.45 -10.28
CA GLN A 139 -0.05 2.56 -11.59
C GLN A 139 1.47 2.60 -11.47
N HIS A 140 2.01 3.41 -10.56
CA HIS A 140 3.43 3.52 -10.31
C HIS A 140 4.05 2.17 -9.89
N TYR A 141 3.45 1.46 -8.92
CA TYR A 141 3.96 0.16 -8.50
C TYR A 141 3.84 -0.90 -9.60
N THR A 142 2.77 -0.85 -10.41
CA THR A 142 2.62 -1.76 -11.56
C THR A 142 3.70 -1.52 -12.60
N GLN A 143 4.01 -0.26 -12.89
CA GLN A 143 5.11 0.13 -13.77
C GLN A 143 6.45 -0.35 -13.22
N LEU A 144 6.74 -0.08 -11.95
CA LEU A 144 7.99 -0.51 -11.31
C LEU A 144 8.15 -2.04 -11.32
N LEU A 145 7.07 -2.78 -11.06
CA LEU A 145 7.09 -4.25 -11.12
C LEU A 145 7.33 -4.74 -12.56
N SER A 146 6.72 -4.10 -13.55
CA SER A 146 6.94 -4.42 -14.96
C SER A 146 8.38 -4.14 -15.39
N GLN A 147 8.96 -3.03 -14.91
CA GLN A 147 10.34 -2.66 -15.16
C GLN A 147 11.31 -3.67 -14.53
N ALA A 148 11.15 -4.00 -13.26
CA ALA A 148 12.00 -5.00 -12.59
C ALA A 148 11.91 -6.38 -13.26
N ARG A 149 10.73 -6.76 -13.77
CA ARG A 149 10.59 -7.99 -14.58
C ARG A 149 11.33 -7.88 -15.92
N SER A 150 11.25 -6.74 -16.61
CA SER A 150 12.00 -6.55 -17.86
C SER A 150 13.51 -6.57 -17.63
N GLU A 151 14.00 -5.94 -16.57
CA GLU A 151 15.42 -5.91 -16.20
C GLU A 151 15.94 -7.31 -15.87
N THR A 152 15.15 -8.13 -15.16
CA THR A 152 15.55 -9.52 -14.88
C THR A 152 15.59 -10.38 -16.14
N ILE A 153 14.63 -10.22 -17.05
CA ILE A 153 14.62 -10.90 -18.36
C ILE A 153 15.83 -10.46 -19.19
N GLU A 154 16.14 -9.17 -19.22
CA GLU A 154 17.31 -8.64 -19.94
C GLU A 154 18.62 -9.18 -19.35
N ALA A 155 18.76 -9.21 -18.03
CA ALA A 155 19.91 -9.80 -17.37
C ALA A 155 20.07 -11.30 -17.70
N GLN A 156 18.97 -12.05 -17.76
CA GLN A 156 19.01 -13.46 -18.18
C GLN A 156 19.41 -13.62 -19.66
N LEU A 157 18.87 -12.77 -20.54
CA LEU A 157 19.18 -12.80 -21.97
C LEU A 157 20.66 -12.46 -22.22
N THR A 158 21.18 -11.43 -21.55
CA THR A 158 22.60 -11.04 -21.67
C THR A 158 23.52 -12.12 -21.11
N HIS A 159 23.17 -12.74 -19.98
CA HIS A 159 23.91 -13.87 -19.44
C HIS A 159 23.90 -15.08 -20.38
N GLN A 160 22.75 -15.43 -20.95
CA GLN A 160 22.65 -16.51 -21.95
C GLN A 160 23.50 -16.20 -23.20
N ALA A 161 23.45 -14.96 -23.69
CA ALA A 161 24.28 -14.52 -24.81
C ALA A 161 25.78 -14.67 -24.49
N TRP A 162 26.20 -14.24 -23.29
CA TRP A 162 27.56 -14.41 -22.80
C TRP A 162 27.96 -15.88 -22.73
N GLN A 163 27.15 -16.74 -22.12
CA GLN A 163 27.40 -18.18 -22.05
C GLN A 163 27.55 -18.82 -23.44
N SER A 164 26.69 -18.45 -24.39
CA SER A 164 26.78 -18.94 -25.77
C SER A 164 28.05 -18.48 -26.47
N SER A 165 28.48 -17.24 -26.24
CA SER A 165 29.72 -16.70 -26.82
C SER A 165 30.96 -17.37 -26.23
N LEU A 166 30.96 -17.66 -24.93
CA LEU A 166 32.03 -18.38 -24.25
C LEU A 166 32.11 -19.83 -24.73
N GLN A 167 30.97 -20.50 -24.91
CA GLN A 167 30.93 -21.85 -25.48
C GLN A 167 31.56 -21.86 -26.87
N ARG A 168 31.15 -20.94 -27.75
CA ARG A 168 31.73 -20.79 -29.10
C ARG A 168 33.24 -20.52 -29.06
N LEU A 169 33.71 -19.67 -28.15
CA LEU A 169 35.14 -19.43 -27.98
C LEU A 169 35.87 -20.68 -27.48
N SER A 170 35.29 -21.42 -26.54
CA SER A 170 35.89 -22.66 -26.03
C SER A 170 35.99 -23.74 -27.11
N GLU A 171 34.98 -23.86 -27.97
CA GLU A 171 34.97 -24.75 -29.14
C GLU A 171 35.99 -24.28 -30.18
N GLY A 172 36.09 -22.96 -30.43
CA GLY A 172 37.10 -22.35 -31.28
C GLY A 172 38.53 -22.61 -30.80
N VAL A 173 38.80 -22.50 -29.50
CA VAL A 173 40.12 -22.78 -28.91
C VAL A 173 40.45 -24.27 -29.01
N ARG A 174 39.51 -25.16 -28.69
CA ARG A 174 39.72 -26.61 -28.81
C ARG A 174 39.99 -27.03 -30.25
N SER A 175 39.25 -26.48 -31.21
CA SER A 175 39.47 -26.75 -32.63
C SER A 175 40.81 -26.20 -33.13
N ALA A 176 41.21 -24.99 -32.70
CA ALA A 176 42.51 -24.42 -33.03
C ALA A 176 43.68 -25.25 -32.44
N LEU A 177 43.57 -25.71 -31.19
CA LEU A 177 44.57 -26.59 -30.57
C LEU A 177 44.67 -27.92 -31.31
N LYS A 178 43.53 -28.53 -31.68
CA LYS A 178 43.50 -29.75 -32.47
C LYS A 178 44.14 -29.56 -33.85
N SER A 179 43.87 -28.45 -34.53
CA SER A 179 44.50 -28.10 -35.81
C SER A 179 46.02 -27.99 -35.67
N ARG A 180 46.49 -27.30 -34.61
CA ARG A 180 47.93 -27.18 -34.31
C ARG A 180 48.59 -28.54 -34.04
N GLU A 181 47.91 -29.43 -33.31
CA GLU A 181 48.40 -30.79 -33.06
C GLU A 181 48.46 -31.61 -34.37
N GLU A 182 47.44 -31.50 -35.21
CA GLU A 182 47.38 -32.12 -36.54
C GLU A 182 48.49 -31.63 -37.47
N GLU A 183 48.85 -30.34 -37.43
CA GLU A 183 49.98 -29.78 -38.17
C GLU A 183 51.35 -30.31 -37.68
N GLY A 184 51.49 -30.62 -36.39
CA GLY A 184 52.73 -31.15 -35.80
C GLY A 184 52.93 -32.67 -35.99
N LEU A 185 51.84 -33.43 -36.09
CA LEU A 185 51.82 -34.88 -36.28
C LEU A 185 52.64 -35.40 -37.49
N PRO A 186 52.61 -34.82 -38.71
CA PRO A 186 53.40 -35.32 -39.83
C PRO A 186 54.91 -35.21 -39.58
N TYR A 187 55.37 -34.12 -38.95
CA TYR A 187 56.77 -33.95 -38.59
C TYR A 187 57.21 -34.96 -37.53
N LYS A 188 56.40 -35.16 -36.48
CA LYS A 188 56.66 -36.18 -35.45
C LYS A 188 56.75 -37.59 -36.05
N ARG A 189 55.82 -37.96 -36.95
CA ARG A 189 55.85 -39.25 -37.66
C ARG A 189 57.09 -39.39 -38.54
N ARG A 190 57.49 -38.33 -39.25
CA ARG A 190 58.69 -38.34 -40.09
C ARG A 190 59.96 -38.52 -39.26
N ILE A 191 60.08 -37.82 -38.13
CA ILE A 191 61.21 -37.95 -37.21
C ILE A 191 61.28 -39.37 -36.65
N ALA A 192 60.15 -39.94 -36.21
CA ALA A 192 60.10 -41.31 -35.70
C ALA A 192 60.54 -42.34 -36.77
N ALA A 193 60.04 -42.21 -38.01
CA ALA A 193 60.46 -43.07 -39.11
C ALA A 193 61.96 -42.94 -39.42
N LEU A 194 62.50 -41.72 -39.41
CA LEU A 194 63.93 -41.48 -39.61
C LEU A 194 64.79 -42.02 -38.45
N LYS A 195 64.31 -41.94 -37.20
CA LYS A 195 64.98 -42.52 -36.03
C LYS A 195 65.07 -44.05 -36.16
N GLU A 196 63.98 -44.71 -36.56
CA GLU A 196 63.97 -46.16 -36.78
C GLU A 196 64.87 -46.59 -37.95
N GLU A 197 64.84 -45.84 -39.06
CA GLU A 197 65.74 -46.09 -40.19
C GLU A 197 67.20 -45.94 -39.77
N ASN A 198 67.53 -44.89 -39.00
CA ASN A 198 68.87 -44.69 -38.45
C ASN A 198 69.29 -45.83 -37.52
N ARG A 199 68.39 -46.32 -36.67
CA ARG A 199 68.61 -47.49 -35.79
C ARG A 199 68.97 -48.73 -36.61
N ILE A 200 68.19 -49.04 -37.65
CA ILE A 200 68.42 -50.20 -38.53
C ILE A 200 69.75 -50.06 -39.28
N LEU A 201 70.06 -48.87 -39.79
CA LEU A 201 71.30 -48.62 -40.51
C LEU A 201 72.53 -48.76 -39.59
N ARG A 202 72.47 -48.25 -38.36
CA ARG A 202 73.55 -48.44 -37.36
C ARG A 202 73.74 -49.90 -36.99
N ALA A 203 72.64 -50.63 -36.79
CA ALA A 203 72.69 -52.07 -36.53
C ALA A 203 73.37 -52.84 -37.67
N LYS A 204 73.15 -52.44 -38.94
CA LYS A 204 73.80 -53.06 -40.10
C LYS A 204 75.29 -52.75 -40.22
N VAL A 205 75.75 -51.61 -39.70
CA VAL A 205 77.17 -51.18 -39.73
C VAL A 205 77.94 -51.66 -38.48
N GLY A 206 77.26 -52.27 -37.51
CA GLY A 206 77.87 -52.76 -36.27
C GLY A 206 78.20 -51.64 -35.28
N TRP A 207 77.55 -50.49 -35.40
CA TRP A 207 77.63 -49.41 -34.42
C TRP A 207 76.59 -49.66 -33.33
N ASP A 208 77.01 -49.64 -32.06
CA ASP A 208 76.10 -49.82 -30.92
C ASP A 208 75.01 -48.73 -30.97
N PRO A 209 73.74 -49.09 -30.71
CA PRO A 209 72.68 -48.10 -30.59
C PRO A 209 73.05 -47.14 -29.45
N PRO A 210 72.92 -45.80 -29.63
CA PRO A 210 72.90 -44.93 -28.47
C PRO A 210 71.80 -45.41 -27.54
N ALA A 211 72.06 -45.44 -26.22
CA ALA A 211 71.02 -45.63 -25.24
C ALA A 211 69.89 -44.64 -25.56
N GLU A 212 68.64 -45.09 -25.53
CA GLU A 212 67.48 -44.21 -25.59
C GLU A 212 67.58 -43.28 -24.38
N SER A 213 68.27 -42.15 -24.53
CA SER A 213 68.27 -41.10 -23.52
C SER A 213 66.89 -40.46 -23.59
N GLU A 214 66.07 -40.72 -22.57
CA GLU A 214 64.81 -40.04 -22.29
C GLU A 214 64.95 -38.49 -22.25
N ASP A 215 66.17 -37.96 -22.19
CA ASP A 215 66.49 -36.54 -22.06
C ASP A 215 66.22 -35.65 -23.30
N GLU A 216 65.83 -36.20 -24.46
CA GLU A 216 65.48 -35.38 -25.64
C GLU A 216 63.96 -35.18 -25.84
N GLU A 217 63.10 -35.66 -24.93
CA GLU A 217 61.66 -35.40 -25.00
C GLU A 217 61.23 -34.17 -24.18
N GLU A 218 62.03 -33.71 -23.20
CA GLU A 218 61.69 -32.55 -22.36
C GLU A 218 62.10 -31.18 -22.96
N GLY A 219 62.97 -31.15 -23.97
CA GLY A 219 63.57 -29.89 -24.47
C GLY A 219 62.71 -29.04 -25.42
N ALA A 220 61.55 -29.52 -25.89
CA ALA A 220 60.77 -28.85 -26.94
C ALA A 220 59.34 -28.44 -26.52
N GLY A 221 59.04 -28.47 -25.22
CA GLY A 221 57.73 -28.08 -24.66
C GLY A 221 57.78 -27.05 -23.52
N ALA A 222 58.94 -26.78 -22.92
CA ALA A 222 59.09 -25.96 -21.71
C ALA A 222 59.25 -24.46 -22.00
N GLY A 223 58.38 -23.88 -22.84
CA GLY A 223 58.54 -22.50 -23.29
C GLY A 223 57.27 -21.67 -23.39
N LEU A 224 56.18 -22.03 -22.71
CA LEU A 224 54.94 -21.22 -22.70
C LEU A 224 54.08 -21.47 -21.45
N ASP A 225 54.64 -21.39 -20.24
CA ASP A 225 53.81 -21.21 -19.02
C ASP A 225 54.53 -20.45 -17.90
N GLU A 226 55.06 -19.27 -18.22
CA GLU A 226 55.40 -18.26 -17.20
C GLU A 226 54.78 -16.93 -17.64
N GLY A 227 53.53 -16.69 -17.25
CA GLY A 227 52.86 -15.46 -17.67
C GLY A 227 51.39 -15.31 -17.31
N ARG A 228 50.93 -15.79 -16.15
CA ARG A 228 49.63 -15.36 -15.60
C ARG A 228 49.74 -14.91 -14.15
N GLY A 229 50.13 -13.65 -14.02
CA GLY A 229 49.41 -12.65 -13.24
C GLY A 229 48.78 -13.12 -11.94
N ARG A 230 49.57 -13.07 -10.88
CA ARG A 230 49.14 -12.85 -9.50
C ARG A 230 48.22 -11.60 -9.44
N VAL A 231 46.91 -11.80 -9.52
CA VAL A 231 45.94 -10.76 -9.12
C VAL A 231 45.95 -10.70 -7.61
N SER A 232 46.51 -9.60 -7.12
CA SER A 232 46.55 -9.19 -5.73
C SER A 232 45.16 -9.26 -5.11
N GLN A 233 45.05 -9.95 -3.97
CA GLN A 233 44.12 -9.56 -2.93
C GLN A 233 44.30 -8.06 -2.69
N GLY A 234 43.28 -7.27 -2.99
CA GLY A 234 43.13 -5.89 -2.57
C GLY A 234 41.81 -5.81 -1.83
N GLY A 235 41.88 -5.96 -0.50
CA GLY A 235 40.75 -5.62 0.35
C GLY A 235 40.49 -4.12 0.24
N MET A 236 39.26 -3.75 -0.14
CA MET A 236 38.73 -2.44 0.20
C MET A 236 37.81 -2.62 1.40
N HIS A 237 38.38 -2.30 2.57
CA HIS A 237 37.61 -1.72 3.66
C HIS A 237 37.02 -0.39 3.18
N GLY A 238 35.70 -0.30 3.16
CA GLY A 238 34.98 0.97 3.19
C GLY A 238 34.19 0.99 4.50
N GLN A 239 34.70 1.76 5.45
CA GLN A 239 34.00 2.16 6.67
C GLN A 239 32.93 3.20 6.34
N GLU A 240 31.87 3.19 7.16
CA GLU A 240 30.89 4.26 7.45
C GLU A 240 29.94 4.74 6.34
#